data_AF-A0A3M5IN78-F1
#
_entry.id   AF-A0A3M5IN78-F1
#
_cell.length_a   1.000
_cell.length_b   1.000
_cell.length_c   1.000
_cell.angle_alpha   90.00
_cell.angle_beta   90.00
_cell.angle_gamma   90.00
#
_symmetry.space_group_name_H-M   'P 1'
#
loop_
_entity.id
_entity.type
_entity.pdbx_description
1 polymer ?
#
loop_
_entity_poly.entity_id
_entity_poly.type
_entity_poly.pdbx_seq_one_letter_code
_entity_poly.pdbx_strand_id
1 'polypeptide(L)'
;MTIYEEALQALKDFKSPKAHITSLGKILNKTEDKELKKFLNNVIQQLTIFVTKAKSSTPISLVQKNEVEPIVNLVKYLMPFIPKKQPEWQVIALREGWTPPKS
;
A
#
# COMPACT_ATOMS: atom_id res chain seq x y z
N MET A 1 6.26 -1.06 15.54
CA MET A 1 5.65 -1.51 14.28
C MET A 1 6.26 -0.71 13.16
N THR A 2 6.71 -1.34 12.09
CA THR A 2 7.20 -0.60 10.91
C THR A 2 6.02 -0.05 10.11
N ILE A 3 6.22 1.02 9.31
CA ILE A 3 5.16 1.55 8.43
C ILE A 3 4.65 0.45 7.46
N TYR A 4 5.54 -0.46 7.07
CA TYR A 4 5.26 -1.56 6.15
C TYR A 4 4.34 -2.61 6.77
N GLU A 5 4.52 -2.93 8.05
CA GLU A 5 3.59 -3.76 8.82
C GLU A 5 2.26 -3.05 9.03
N GLU A 6 2.27 -1.75 9.35
CA GLU A 6 1.06 -0.94 9.53
C GLU A 6 0.23 -0.91 8.24
N ALA A 7 0.89 -0.79 7.07
CA ALA A 7 0.26 -0.88 5.75
C ALA A 7 -0.32 -2.26 5.46
N LEU A 8 0.41 -3.34 5.76
CA LEU A 8 -0.10 -4.69 5.56
C LEU A 8 -1.28 -5.00 6.48
N GLN A 9 -1.24 -4.52 7.72
CA GLN A 9 -2.32 -4.72 8.68
C GLN A 9 -3.56 -3.93 8.29
N ALA A 10 -3.40 -2.69 7.79
CA ALA A 10 -4.49 -1.91 7.23
C ALA A 10 -5.15 -2.58 6.02
N LEU A 11 -4.38 -3.33 5.22
CA LEU A 11 -4.89 -4.16 4.12
C LEU A 11 -5.57 -5.45 4.60
N LYS A 12 -5.15 -6.01 5.74
CA LYS A 12 -5.74 -7.23 6.31
C LYS A 12 -7.02 -6.98 7.11
N ASP A 13 -7.18 -5.80 7.70
CA ASP A 13 -8.37 -5.43 8.50
C ASP A 13 -9.56 -5.12 7.57
N PHE A 14 -10.10 -6.17 6.96
CA PHE A 14 -11.11 -6.12 5.90
C PHE A 14 -12.51 -5.82 6.44
N LYS A 15 -12.74 -4.57 6.89
CA LYS A 15 -14.09 -4.11 7.30
C LYS A 15 -14.87 -3.42 6.18
N SER A 16 -14.25 -2.49 5.45
CA SER A 16 -14.95 -1.74 4.40
C SER A 16 -13.99 -0.99 3.46
N PRO A 17 -14.29 -0.85 2.15
CA PRO A 17 -13.43 -0.14 1.19
C PRO A 17 -13.15 1.32 1.57
N LYS A 18 -14.15 2.03 2.14
CA LYS A 18 -13.95 3.40 2.66
C LYS A 18 -12.99 3.45 3.85
N ALA A 19 -13.07 2.47 4.75
CA ALA A 19 -12.17 2.39 5.91
C ALA A 19 -10.72 2.09 5.47
N HIS A 20 -10.55 1.27 4.42
CA HIS A 20 -9.27 1.06 3.77
C HIS A 20 -8.70 2.35 3.19
N ILE A 21 -9.49 3.11 2.41
CA ILE A 21 -9.05 4.39 1.84
C ILE A 21 -8.56 5.34 2.94
N THR A 22 -9.33 5.48 4.03
CA THR A 22 -8.93 6.35 5.14
C THR A 22 -7.65 5.86 5.84
N SER A 23 -7.52 4.55 6.08
CA SER A 23 -6.36 3.97 6.76
C SER A 23 -5.10 4.08 5.89
N LEU A 24 -5.19 3.71 4.61
CA LEU A 24 -4.11 3.84 3.64
C LEU A 24 -3.73 5.30 3.40
N GLY A 25 -4.71 6.22 3.40
CA GLY A 25 -4.47 7.66 3.28
C GLY A 25 -3.70 8.24 4.47
N LYS A 26 -3.94 7.75 5.69
CA LYS A 26 -3.14 8.11 6.87
C LYS A 26 -1.69 7.64 6.72
N ILE A 27 -1.50 6.41 6.25
CA ILE A 27 -0.16 5.84 6.04
C ILE A 27 0.57 6.59 4.92
N LEU A 28 -0.12 6.94 3.83
CA LEU A 28 0.42 7.73 2.72
C LEU A 28 0.95 9.10 3.18
N ASN A 29 0.28 9.75 4.13
CA ASN A 29 0.75 11.02 4.69
C ASN A 29 1.92 10.85 5.67
N LYS A 30 2.04 9.70 6.34
CA LYS A 30 3.12 9.42 7.28
C LYS A 30 4.41 8.94 6.60
N THR A 31 4.30 8.16 5.53
CA THR A 31 5.46 7.60 4.85
C THR A 31 6.26 8.69 4.13
N GLU A 32 7.57 8.53 4.05
CA GLU A 32 8.46 9.36 3.22
C GLU A 32 8.94 8.61 1.97
N ASP A 33 8.72 7.29 1.93
CA ASP A 33 9.04 6.42 0.80
C ASP A 33 8.14 6.73 -0.42
N LYS A 34 8.77 7.31 -1.46
CA LYS A 34 8.10 7.70 -2.71
C LYS A 34 7.49 6.51 -3.46
N GLU A 35 8.12 5.33 -3.43
CA GLU A 35 7.53 4.15 -4.09
C GLU A 35 6.37 3.60 -3.28
N LEU A 36 6.48 3.56 -1.94
CA LEU A 36 5.36 3.16 -1.09
C LEU A 36 4.16 4.10 -1.29
N LYS A 37 4.39 5.42 -1.37
CA LYS A 37 3.35 6.40 -1.73
C LYS A 37 2.71 6.09 -3.08
N LYS A 38 3.49 5.71 -4.09
CA LYS A 38 2.96 5.37 -5.42
C LYS A 38 2.05 4.16 -5.37
N PHE A 39 2.45 3.09 -4.67
CA PHE A 39 1.62 1.90 -4.51
C PHE A 39 0.36 2.19 -3.69
N LEU A 40 0.48 2.92 -2.57
CA LEU A 40 -0.66 3.31 -1.74
C LEU A 40 -1.65 4.18 -2.52
N ASN A 41 -1.18 5.17 -3.29
CA ASN A 41 -2.03 6.05 -4.07
C ASN A 41 -2.79 5.27 -5.16
N ASN A 42 -2.12 4.32 -5.82
CA ASN A 42 -2.76 3.46 -6.81
C ASN A 42 -3.89 2.61 -6.18
N VAL A 43 -3.62 1.99 -5.02
CA VAL A 43 -4.64 1.22 -4.28
C VAL A 43 -5.81 2.10 -3.84
N ILE A 44 -5.54 3.31 -3.31
CA ILE A 44 -6.57 4.26 -2.90
C ILE A 44 -7.45 4.70 -4.08
N GLN A 45 -6.84 5.00 -5.23
CA GLN A 45 -7.60 5.38 -6.43
C GLN A 45 -8.50 4.25 -6.90
N GLN A 46 -8.01 3.01 -6.94
CA GLN A 46 -8.80 1.84 -7.35
C GLN A 46 -9.97 1.58 -6.39
N LEU A 47 -9.72 1.64 -5.07
CA LEU A 47 -10.78 1.54 -4.06
C LEU A 47 -11.80 2.68 -4.16
N THR A 48 -11.36 3.89 -4.49
CA THR A 48 -12.26 5.05 -4.67
C THR A 48 -13.13 4.86 -5.91
N ILE A 49 -12.54 4.41 -7.02
CA ILE A 49 -13.27 4.07 -8.24
C ILE A 49 -14.28 2.97 -7.93
N PHE A 50 -13.93 1.95 -7.17
CA PHE A 50 -14.86 0.90 -6.75
C PHE A 50 -16.03 1.46 -5.94
N VAL A 51 -15.78 2.25 -4.90
CA VAL A 51 -16.85 2.85 -4.08
C VAL A 51 -17.79 3.73 -4.92
N THR A 52 -17.24 4.40 -5.93
CA THR A 52 -18.00 5.30 -6.81
C THR A 52 -18.74 4.53 -7.91
N LYS A 53 -18.11 3.49 -8.49
CA LYS A 53 -18.70 2.62 -9.51
C LYS A 53 -19.66 1.59 -8.94
N ALA A 54 -19.52 1.14 -7.70
CA ALA A 54 -20.50 0.28 -7.05
C ALA A 54 -21.90 0.94 -6.98
N LYS A 55 -21.97 2.28 -7.11
CA LYS A 55 -23.22 3.03 -7.24
C LYS A 55 -23.76 3.14 -8.66
N SER A 56 -22.98 2.78 -9.68
CA SER A 56 -23.32 2.94 -11.10
C SER A 56 -23.27 1.57 -11.77
N SER A 57 -24.34 1.15 -12.45
CA SER A 57 -24.60 -0.19 -13.02
C SER A 57 -23.53 -0.75 -13.98
N THR A 58 -22.29 -0.89 -13.53
CA THR A 58 -21.15 -1.43 -14.26
C THR A 58 -20.96 -2.88 -13.81
N PRO A 59 -20.78 -3.84 -14.73
CA PRO A 59 -20.66 -5.25 -14.37
C PRO A 59 -19.47 -5.48 -13.43
N ILE A 60 -19.81 -6.01 -12.24
CA ILE A 60 -18.92 -6.18 -11.08
C ILE A 60 -17.67 -7.02 -11.41
N SER A 61 -17.76 -7.97 -12.37
CA SER A 61 -16.67 -8.88 -12.74
C SER A 61 -15.43 -8.22 -13.36
N LEU A 62 -15.57 -7.08 -14.06
CA LEU A 62 -14.42 -6.37 -14.63
C LEU A 62 -13.67 -5.55 -13.57
N VAL A 63 -14.38 -5.11 -12.53
CA VAL A 63 -13.81 -4.29 -11.46
C VAL A 63 -13.01 -5.19 -10.50
N GLN A 64 -13.57 -6.34 -10.11
CA GLN A 64 -12.93 -7.28 -9.19
C GLN A 64 -11.54 -7.75 -9.62
N LYS A 65 -11.31 -7.96 -10.92
CA LYS A 65 -10.02 -8.45 -11.43
C LYS A 65 -8.93 -7.38 -11.34
N ASN A 66 -9.26 -6.13 -11.67
CA ASN A 66 -8.35 -4.99 -11.58
C ASN A 66 -8.13 -4.50 -10.14
N GLU A 67 -9.02 -4.83 -9.21
CA GLU A 67 -8.90 -4.44 -7.79
C GLU A 67 -7.86 -5.27 -7.03
N VAL A 68 -7.73 -6.55 -7.38
CA VAL A 68 -6.82 -7.47 -6.69
C VAL A 68 -5.37 -7.22 -7.10
N GLU A 69 -5.10 -6.87 -8.35
CA GLU A 69 -3.74 -6.58 -8.84
C GLU A 69 -2.96 -5.52 -8.06
N PRO A 70 -3.49 -4.29 -7.81
CA PRO A 70 -2.77 -3.25 -7.07
C PRO A 70 -2.58 -3.61 -5.60
N ILE A 71 -3.54 -4.31 -5.00
CA ILE A 71 -3.45 -4.82 -3.63
C ILE A 71 -2.37 -5.90 -3.55
N VAL A 72 -2.37 -6.87 -4.47
CA VAL A 72 -1.36 -7.94 -4.54
C VAL A 72 0.02 -7.37 -4.80
N ASN A 73 0.16 -6.37 -5.68
CA ASN A 73 1.43 -5.69 -5.93
C ASN A 73 1.94 -4.96 -4.69
N LEU A 74 1.07 -4.27 -3.95
CA LEU A 74 1.44 -3.63 -2.68
C LEU A 74 1.84 -4.68 -1.63
N VAL A 75 1.09 -5.77 -1.48
CA VAL A 75 1.44 -6.86 -0.56
C VAL A 75 2.79 -7.48 -0.93
N LYS A 76 3.01 -7.77 -2.21
CA LYS A 76 4.27 -8.32 -2.73
C LYS A 76 5.45 -7.39 -2.48
N TYR A 77 5.22 -6.07 -2.60
CA TYR A 77 6.20 -5.05 -2.25
C TYR A 77 6.51 -5.04 -0.74
N LEU A 78 5.50 -5.14 0.12
CA LEU A 78 5.66 -5.10 1.58
C LEU A 78 6.30 -6.38 2.17
N MET A 79 6.02 -7.53 1.54
CA MET A 79 6.42 -8.86 2.00
C MET A 79 7.92 -9.05 2.30
N PRO A 80 8.88 -8.54 1.50
CA PRO A 80 10.31 -8.63 1.83
C PRO A 80 10.78 -7.73 2.97
N PHE A 81 10.07 -6.64 3.29
CA PHE A 81 10.49 -5.65 4.29
C PHE A 81 10.03 -6.00 5.71
N ILE A 82 8.88 -6.67 5.82
CA ILE A 82 8.28 -7.12 7.09
C ILE A 82 9.20 -8.08 7.87
N PRO A 83 9.70 -9.19 7.31
CA PRO A 83 10.55 -10.13 8.06
C PRO A 83 11.90 -9.50 8.43
N LYS A 84 12.37 -8.54 7.63
CA LYS A 84 13.61 -7.80 7.90
C LYS A 84 13.45 -6.70 8.95
N LYS A 85 12.22 -6.38 9.38
CA LYS A 85 11.88 -5.21 10.21
C LYS A 85 12.61 -3.95 9.73
N GLN A 86 12.75 -3.81 8.42
CA GLN A 86 13.57 -2.75 7.85
C GLN A 86 12.87 -1.41 8.08
N PRO A 87 13.54 -0.43 8.73
CA PRO A 87 12.97 0.89 8.92
C PRO A 87 12.95 1.64 7.58
N GLU A 88 11.96 2.53 7.41
CA GLU A 88 11.77 3.31 6.18
C GLU A 88 13.03 4.04 5.73
N TRP A 89 13.72 4.69 6.67
CA TRP A 89 14.94 5.43 6.37
C TRP A 89 16.02 4.52 5.76
N GLN A 90 16.09 3.25 6.14
CA GLN A 90 17.08 2.32 5.60
C GLN A 90 16.73 1.91 4.16
N VAL A 91 15.44 1.75 3.85
CA VAL A 91 14.98 1.46 2.48
C VAL A 91 15.22 2.65 1.56
N ILE A 92 14.93 3.87 2.05
CA ILE A 92 15.20 5.11 1.32
C ILE A 92 16.71 5.29 1.12
N ALA A 93 17.50 5.13 2.17
CA ALA A 93 18.96 5.26 2.10
C ALA A 93 19.56 4.28 1.07
N LEU A 94 19.17 3.00 1.12
CA LEU A 94 19.64 1.99 0.15
C LEU A 94 19.30 2.34 -1.30
N ARG A 95 18.16 3.02 -1.54
CA ARG A 95 17.77 3.48 -2.88
C ARG A 95 18.53 4.70 -3.37
N GLU A 96 18.81 5.62 -2.47
CA GLU A 96 19.63 6.81 -2.73
C GLU A 96 21.12 6.44 -2.84
N GLY A 97 21.47 5.15 -2.84
CA GLY A 97 22.84 4.66 -3.01
C GLY A 97 23.66 4.65 -1.73
N TRP A 98 23.05 4.91 -0.57
CA TRP A 98 23.73 4.81 0.70
C TRP A 98 24.00 3.35 1.04
N THR A 99 25.28 3.01 1.17
CA THR A 99 25.72 1.72 1.70
C THR A 99 26.17 1.92 3.15
N PRO A 100 25.72 1.07 4.09
CA PRO A 100 26.18 1.19 5.46
C PRO A 100 27.69 1.03 5.51
N PRO A 101 28.39 1.80 6.36
CA PRO A 101 29.82 1.59 6.58
C PRO A 101 30.03 0.14 6.99
N LYS A 102 30.88 -0.57 6.24
CA LYS A 102 31.29 -1.94 6.59
C LYS A 102 31.96 -1.87 7.96
N SER A 103 31.34 -2.50 8.97
CA SER A 103 32.02 -2.82 10.23
C SER A 103 33.19 -3.77 9.99
#